data_AF-A0A0R3RNU8-F1
#
_entry.id   AF-A0A0R3RNU8-F1
#
_cell.length_a   1.000
_cell.length_b   1.000
_cell.length_c   1.000
_cell.angle_alpha   90.00
_cell.angle_beta   90.00
_cell.angle_gamma   90.00
#
_symmetry.space_group_name_H-M   'P 1'
#
loop_
_entity.id
_entity.type
_entity.pdbx_description
1 polymer ?
#
loop_
_entity_poly.entity_id
_entity_poly.type
_entity_poly.pdbx_seq_one_letter_code
_entity_poly.pdbx_strand_id
1 'polypeptide(L)'
;MDSTKSSSSMSFAVLRVLRLVRVFRIFKLSRHSVGLQILGKTFRASIQEFCLLIFFMVIALVLFSSGVYFAEQNEPNTKFTSIPASFWFVLVTMTTVG
;
A
#
# COMPACT_ATOMS: atom_id res chain seq x y z
N MET A 1 15.48 23.79 -32.69
CA MET A 1 15.94 24.05 -31.32
C MET A 1 14.78 23.74 -30.36
N ASP A 2 14.61 22.48 -29.93
CA ASP A 2 13.58 22.13 -28.93
C ASP A 2 13.87 20.83 -28.14
N SER A 3 15.14 20.40 -28.08
CA SER A 3 15.53 19.16 -27.37
C SER A 3 15.92 19.39 -25.90
N THR A 4 15.96 20.64 -25.42
CA THR A 4 16.50 20.98 -24.09
C THR A 4 15.43 21.09 -22.98
N LYS A 5 14.13 21.07 -23.30
CA LYS A 5 13.05 21.16 -22.29
C LYS A 5 12.72 19.82 -21.61
N SER A 6 13.00 18.68 -22.25
CA SER A 6 12.70 17.34 -21.72
C SER A 6 13.71 16.87 -20.65
N SER A 7 14.98 17.29 -20.72
CA SER A 7 15.99 16.93 -19.72
C SER A 7 15.72 17.56 -18.36
N SER A 8 15.12 18.76 -18.33
CA SER A 8 14.81 19.50 -17.10
C SER A 8 13.71 18.84 -16.28
N SER A 9 12.62 18.34 -16.90
CA SER A 9 11.53 17.66 -16.18
C SER A 9 11.96 16.32 -15.58
N MET A 10 12.77 15.55 -16.31
CA MET A 10 13.39 14.33 -15.78
C MET A 10 14.37 14.64 -14.64
N SER A 11 15.15 15.73 -14.74
CA SER A 11 16.07 16.18 -13.69
C SER A 11 15.33 16.54 -12.40
N PHE A 12 14.20 17.27 -12.47
CA PHE A 12 13.39 17.58 -11.28
C PHE A 12 12.76 16.35 -10.63
N ALA A 13 12.31 15.37 -11.43
CA ALA A 13 11.80 14.10 -10.92
C ALA A 13 12.89 13.31 -10.18
N VAL A 14 14.08 13.22 -10.77
CA VAL A 14 15.26 12.59 -10.14
C VAL A 14 15.64 13.32 -8.85
N LEU A 15 15.66 14.65 -8.83
CA LEU A 15 15.94 15.43 -7.62
C LEU A 15 14.89 15.20 -6.51
N ARG A 16 13.61 15.03 -6.85
CA ARG A 16 12.56 14.65 -5.87
C ARG A 16 12.79 13.26 -5.30
N VAL A 17 13.11 12.29 -6.15
CA VAL A 17 13.43 10.92 -5.71
C VAL A 17 14.68 10.90 -4.83
N LEU A 18 15.74 11.63 -5.20
CA LEU A 18 16.95 11.76 -4.38
C LEU A 18 16.69 12.43 -3.02
N ARG A 19 15.70 13.32 -2.92
CA ARG A 19 15.24 13.85 -1.62
C ARG A 19 14.56 12.77 -0.78
N LEU A 20 13.74 11.90 -1.38
CA LEU A 20 13.15 10.74 -0.70
C LEU A 20 14.21 9.76 -0.20
N VAL A 21 15.37 9.64 -0.88
CA VAL A 21 16.47 8.80 -0.41
C VAL A 21 16.96 9.20 1.01
N ARG A 22 16.70 10.43 1.47
CA ARG A 22 17.04 10.83 2.85
C ARG A 22 16.17 10.17 3.92
N VAL A 23 14.97 9.68 3.60
CA VAL A 23 14.15 8.84 4.49
C VAL A 23 14.90 7.57 4.87
N PHE A 24 15.81 7.06 4.03
CA PHE A 24 16.65 5.91 4.39
C PHE A 24 17.56 6.18 5.61
N ARG A 25 17.80 7.44 6.00
CA ARG A 25 18.49 7.73 7.27
C ARG A 25 17.70 7.25 8.50
N ILE A 26 16.37 7.10 8.41
CA ILE A 26 15.55 6.48 9.46
C ILE A 26 15.93 5.00 9.63
N PHE A 27 16.26 4.30 8.54
CA PHE A 27 16.85 2.95 8.63
C PHE A 27 18.24 2.96 9.28
N LYS A 28 19.00 4.06 9.19
CA LYS A 28 20.28 4.19 9.93
C LYS A 28 20.05 4.32 11.45
N LEU A 29 18.93 4.92 11.88
CA LEU A 29 18.51 4.93 13.30
C LEU A 29 18.18 3.52 13.81
N SER A 30 17.69 2.62 12.95
CA SER A 30 17.49 1.19 13.29
C SER A 30 18.75 0.52 13.79
N ARG A 31 19.93 0.89 13.26
CA ARG A 31 21.21 0.32 13.73
C ARG A 31 21.62 0.83 15.13
N HIS A 32 21.24 2.05 15.50
CA HIS A 32 21.54 2.60 16.83
C HIS A 32 20.46 2.30 17.88
N SER A 33 19.23 2.00 17.45
CA SER A 33 18.13 1.66 18.35
C SER A 33 18.02 0.15 18.54
N VAL A 34 18.45 -0.35 19.71
CA VAL A 34 18.28 -1.74 20.12
C VAL A 34 16.80 -2.15 20.07
N GLY A 35 15.89 -1.24 20.44
CA GLY A 35 14.44 -1.49 20.38
C GLY A 35 13.92 -1.78 18.97
N LEU A 36 14.44 -1.10 17.94
CA LEU A 36 14.04 -1.33 16.55
C LEU A 36 14.61 -2.64 15.98
N GLN A 37 15.78 -3.06 16.46
CA GLN A 37 16.34 -4.39 16.12
C GLN A 37 15.52 -5.52 16.74
N ILE A 38 15.08 -5.36 18.00
CA ILE A 38 14.19 -6.32 18.67
C ILE A 38 12.87 -6.40 17.93
N LEU A 39 12.24 -5.25 17.61
CA LEU A 39 11.00 -5.20 16.83
C LEU A 39 11.15 -5.92 15.48
N GLY A 40 12.26 -5.70 14.78
CA GLY A 40 12.54 -6.39 13.52
C GLY A 40 12.71 -7.90 13.67
N LYS A 41 13.36 -8.37 14.74
CA LYS A 41 13.48 -9.81 15.02
C LYS A 41 12.14 -10.43 15.39
N THR A 42 11.33 -9.77 16.21
CA THR A 42 9.99 -10.22 16.55
C THR A 42 9.10 -10.25 15.31
N PHE A 43 9.15 -9.20 14.48
CA PHE A 43 8.40 -9.17 13.22
C PHE A 43 8.82 -10.30 12.29
N ARG A 44 10.13 -10.59 12.18
CA ARG A 44 10.62 -11.70 11.35
C ARG A 44 10.22 -13.07 11.90
N ALA A 45 10.12 -13.23 13.22
CA ALA A 45 9.61 -14.45 13.83
C ALA A 45 8.12 -14.62 13.51
N SER A 46 7.33 -13.55 13.57
CA SER A 46 5.88 -13.57 13.34
C SER A 46 5.45 -13.36 11.88
N ILE A 47 6.40 -13.26 10.93
CA ILE A 47 6.09 -12.93 9.54
C ILE A 47 5.37 -14.07 8.82
N GLN A 48 5.63 -15.31 9.22
CA GLN A 48 4.98 -16.48 8.62
C GLN A 48 3.48 -16.47 8.94
N GLU A 49 3.14 -16.21 10.20
CA GLU A 49 1.76 -16.07 10.67
C GLU A 49 1.09 -14.85 10.04
N PHE A 50 1.80 -13.72 9.95
CA PHE A 50 1.30 -12.51 9.31
C PHE A 50 1.04 -12.70 7.81
N CYS A 51 1.91 -13.42 7.11
CA CYS A 51 1.72 -13.76 5.69
C CYS A 51 0.48 -14.63 5.48
N LEU A 52 0.24 -15.62 6.34
CA LEU A 52 -0.99 -16.41 6.29
C LEU A 52 -2.23 -15.55 6.54
N LEU A 53 -2.17 -14.64 7.51
CA LEU A 53 -3.25 -13.70 7.79
C LEU A 53 -3.56 -12.80 6.59
N ILE A 54 -2.53 -12.21 5.97
CA ILE A 54 -2.68 -11.41 4.75
C ILE A 54 -3.27 -12.25 3.62
N PHE A 55 -2.86 -13.51 3.47
CA PHE A 55 -3.41 -14.40 2.45
C PHE A 55 -4.92 -14.60 2.62
N PHE A 56 -5.38 -14.91 3.83
CA PHE A 56 -6.81 -14.97 4.13
C PHE A 56 -7.52 -13.63 3.91
N MET A 57 -6.86 -12.52 4.29
CA MET A 57 -7.40 -11.18 4.10
C MET A 57 -7.57 -10.82 2.62
N VAL A 58 -6.65 -11.23 1.75
CA VAL A 58 -6.76 -11.03 0.29
C VAL A 58 -7.89 -11.85 -0.30
N ILE A 59 -8.04 -13.12 0.12
CA ILE A 59 -9.18 -13.95 -0.31
C ILE A 59 -10.49 -13.29 0.10
N ALA A 60 -10.61 -12.90 1.37
CA ALA A 60 -11.79 -12.18 1.87
C ALA A 60 -12.03 -10.89 1.08
N LEU A 61 -10.97 -10.10 0.82
CA LEU A 61 -11.06 -8.87 0.06
C LEU A 61 -11.63 -9.09 -1.34
N VAL A 62 -11.21 -10.12 -2.07
CA VAL A 62 -11.75 -10.44 -3.40
C VAL A 62 -13.22 -10.92 -3.31
N LEU A 63 -13.54 -11.77 -2.33
CA LEU A 63 -14.89 -12.30 -2.14
C LEU A 63 -15.89 -11.19 -1.78
N PHE A 64 -15.58 -10.38 -0.75
CA PHE A 64 -16.43 -9.28 -0.31
C PHE A 64 -16.52 -8.17 -1.36
N SER A 65 -15.43 -7.89 -2.07
CA SER A 65 -15.43 -6.94 -3.18
C SER A 65 -16.35 -7.39 -4.31
N SER A 66 -16.36 -8.68 -4.63
CA SER A 66 -17.28 -9.24 -5.63
C SER A 66 -18.72 -9.17 -5.12
N GLY A 67 -18.96 -9.52 -3.85
CA GLY A 67 -20.27 -9.44 -3.21
C GLY A 67 -20.86 -8.03 -3.25
N VAL A 68 -20.09 -7.02 -2.85
CA VAL A 68 -20.52 -5.60 -2.88
C VAL A 68 -20.77 -5.14 -4.31
N TYR A 69 -19.89 -5.50 -5.26
CA TYR A 69 -20.09 -5.18 -6.67
C TYR A 69 -21.39 -5.74 -7.23
N PHE A 70 -21.72 -7.00 -6.93
CA PHE A 70 -22.97 -7.61 -7.38
C PHE A 70 -24.21 -7.08 -6.65
N ALA A 71 -24.09 -6.77 -5.36
CA ALA A 71 -25.18 -6.20 -4.57
C ALA A 71 -25.60 -4.81 -5.10
N GLU A 72 -24.62 -4.01 -5.53
CA GLU A 72 -24.80 -2.62 -5.95
C GLU A 72 -24.87 -2.43 -7.47
N GLN A 73 -24.69 -3.50 -8.26
CA GLN A 73 -24.57 -3.40 -9.72
C GLN A 73 -25.80 -2.78 -10.40
N ASN A 74 -26.97 -2.84 -9.75
CA ASN A 74 -28.24 -2.35 -10.27
C ASN A 74 -28.56 -0.91 -9.83
N GLU A 75 -27.70 -0.26 -9.04
CA GLU A 75 -27.94 1.08 -8.48
C GLU A 75 -27.25 2.16 -9.36
N PRO A 76 -28.02 3.07 -9.98
CA PRO A 76 -27.45 4.15 -10.78
C PRO A 76 -26.77 5.19 -9.85
N ASN A 77 -25.46 5.41 -10.05
CA ASN A 77 -24.53 6.26 -9.26
C ASN A 77 -23.74 5.58 -8.14
N THR A 78 -23.65 4.25 -8.13
CA THR A 78 -22.79 3.55 -7.16
C THR A 78 -21.29 3.80 -7.40
N LYS A 79 -20.50 3.89 -6.31
CA LYS A 79 -19.03 3.99 -6.37
C LYS A 79 -18.37 2.65 -6.71
N PHE A 80 -19.13 1.57 -6.70
CA PHE A 80 -18.68 0.20 -6.95
C PHE A 80 -18.79 -0.17 -8.43
N THR A 81 -18.07 0.55 -9.29
CA THR A 81 -18.13 0.37 -10.75
C THR A 81 -17.38 -0.86 -11.26
N SER A 82 -16.45 -1.39 -10.49
CA SER A 82 -15.66 -2.58 -10.82
C SER A 82 -15.12 -3.23 -9.55
N ILE A 83 -14.79 -4.53 -9.62
CA ILE A 83 -14.21 -5.27 -8.49
C ILE A 83 -12.97 -4.52 -7.91
N PRO A 84 -11.99 -4.05 -8.70
CA PRO A 84 -10.86 -3.31 -8.13
C PRO A 84 -11.22 -1.96 -7.49
N ALA A 85 -12.33 -1.34 -7.90
CA ALA A 85 -12.80 -0.09 -7.30
C ALA A 85 -13.35 -0.29 -5.89
N SER A 86 -13.94 -1.46 -5.61
CA SER A 86 -14.48 -1.82 -4.29
C SER A 86 -13.39 -2.27 -3.30
N PHE A 87 -12.17 -2.59 -3.75
CA PHE A 87 -11.07 -3.05 -2.89
C PHE A 87 -10.75 -2.07 -1.76
N TRP A 88 -10.70 -0.77 -2.06
CA TRP A 88 -10.38 0.23 -1.03
C TRP A 88 -11.42 0.24 0.09
N PHE A 89 -12.71 0.25 -0.27
CA PHE A 89 -13.81 0.21 0.69
C PHE A 89 -13.76 -1.07 1.54
N VAL A 90 -13.65 -2.22 0.89
CA VAL A 90 -13.62 -3.53 1.58
C VAL A 90 -12.39 -3.67 2.47
N LEU A 91 -11.23 -3.19 2.02
CA LEU A 91 -9.99 -3.21 2.81
C LEU A 91 -10.14 -2.37 4.09
N VAL A 92 -10.63 -1.14 3.96
CA VAL A 92 -10.85 -0.22 5.09
C VAL A 92 -11.83 -0.82 6.11
N THR A 93 -12.93 -1.42 5.64
CA THR A 93 -13.91 -2.10 6.49
C THR A 93 -13.33 -3.33 7.20
N MET A 94 -12.62 -4.20 6.48
CA MET A 94 -11.98 -5.39 7.07
C MET A 94 -10.90 -5.04 8.09
N THR A 95 -10.17 -3.94 7.88
CA THR A 95 -9.20 -3.42 8.85
C THR A 95 -9.84 -2.56 9.94
N THR A 96 -11.17 -2.43 9.98
CA THR A 96 -11.92 -1.60 10.94
C THR A 96 -11.47 -0.14 11.00
N VAL A 97 -10.93 0.37 9.89
CA VAL A 97 -10.60 1.80 9.73
C VAL A 97 -11.88 2.60 9.42
N GLY A 98 -12.85 1.92 8.80
CA GLY A 98 -14.15 2.47 8.38
C GLY A 98 -15.08 2.78 9.54
#